data_AF-A0A0K2S0F0-F1
#
_entry.id   AF-A0A0K2S0F0-F1
#
_cell.length_a   1.000
_cell.length_b   1.000
_cell.length_c   1.000
_cell.angle_alpha   90.00
_cell.angle_beta   90.00
_cell.angle_gamma   90.00
#
_symmetry.space_group_name_H-M   'P 1'
#
loop_
_entity.id
_entity.type
_entity.pdbx_description
1 polymer ?
#
loop_
_entity_poly.entity_id
_entity_poly.type
_entity_poly.pdbx_seq_one_letter_code
_entity_poly.pdbx_strand_id
1 'polypeptide(L)'
;MNTPNNPGTPQIDESIRISHLEPMRGDEKKLGFLSFGHWAEVPGSRVPSAAESLHQAIDLAVGAEDIGLDGAFFRVHHFDQQQATPYPLPAALCNRR
;
A
#
# COMPACT_ATOMS: atom_id res chain seq x y z
N MET A 1 -24.12 -12.87 57.73
CA MET A 1 -22.73 -13.09 57.27
C MET A 1 -22.77 -12.94 55.75
N ASN A 2 -22.45 -11.75 55.23
CA ASN A 2 -22.56 -11.43 53.81
C ASN A 2 -21.27 -11.86 53.09
N THR A 3 -21.38 -12.65 52.04
CA THR A 3 -20.28 -12.97 51.12
C THR A 3 -20.04 -11.79 50.17
N PRO A 4 -18.79 -11.47 49.78
CA PRO A 4 -18.53 -10.41 48.82
C PRO A 4 -18.80 -10.89 47.40
N ASN A 5 -19.51 -10.06 46.61
CA ASN A 5 -19.68 -10.23 45.17
C ASN A 5 -18.32 -10.11 44.48
N ASN A 6 -17.85 -11.18 43.86
CA ASN A 6 -16.71 -11.16 42.95
C ASN A 6 -17.20 -10.67 41.57
N PRO A 7 -16.70 -9.56 41.00
CA PRO A 7 -17.04 -9.19 39.63
C PRO A 7 -16.39 -10.20 38.70
N GLY A 8 -17.21 -11.17 38.27
CA GLY A 8 -16.84 -12.16 37.26
C GLY A 8 -16.35 -11.50 35.98
N THR A 9 -15.43 -12.20 35.33
CA THR A 9 -14.90 -12.01 33.99
C THR A 9 -15.86 -11.28 33.03
N PRO A 10 -15.39 -10.32 32.21
CA PRO A 10 -16.23 -9.66 31.22
C PRO A 10 -16.89 -10.70 30.31
N GLN A 11 -18.22 -10.74 30.32
CA GLN A 11 -18.99 -11.58 29.41
C GLN A 11 -18.89 -10.96 28.02
N ILE A 12 -18.05 -11.55 27.17
CA ILE A 12 -17.96 -11.21 25.76
C ILE A 12 -19.26 -11.61 25.08
N ASP A 13 -20.01 -10.62 24.59
CA ASP A 13 -21.24 -10.84 23.85
C ASP A 13 -20.92 -11.47 22.49
N GLU A 14 -21.16 -12.78 22.37
CA GLU A 14 -20.92 -13.53 21.14
C GLU A 14 -21.88 -13.15 20.01
N SER A 15 -22.94 -12.38 20.27
CA SER A 15 -23.83 -11.86 19.22
C SER A 15 -23.15 -10.82 18.32
N ILE A 16 -22.00 -10.26 18.76
CA ILE A 16 -21.15 -9.35 17.98
C ILE A 16 -20.18 -10.14 17.07
N ARG A 17 -20.15 -11.47 17.13
CA ARG A 17 -19.40 -12.28 16.17
C ARG A 17 -20.08 -12.21 14.81
N ILE A 18 -19.54 -11.36 13.93
CA ILE A 18 -19.89 -11.28 12.52
C ILE A 18 -19.58 -12.65 11.87
N SER A 19 -20.57 -13.53 11.80
CA SER A 19 -20.43 -14.94 11.41
C SER A 19 -20.60 -15.20 9.90
N HIS A 20 -20.68 -14.15 9.07
CA HIS A 20 -21.03 -14.32 7.65
C HIS A 20 -20.24 -13.41 6.69
N LEU A 21 -18.93 -13.27 6.89
CA LEU A 21 -18.07 -12.53 5.96
C LEU A 21 -17.01 -13.42 5.31
N GLU A 22 -17.35 -14.68 5.03
CA GLU A 22 -16.50 -15.50 4.18
C GLU A 22 -16.57 -14.94 2.75
N PRO A 23 -15.46 -14.44 2.19
CA PRO A 23 -15.47 -13.81 0.87
C PRO A 23 -15.85 -14.85 -0.19
N MET A 24 -16.87 -14.55 -0.99
CA MET A 24 -17.23 -15.41 -2.12
C MET A 24 -16.14 -15.34 -3.19
N ARG A 25 -15.96 -16.42 -3.97
CA ARG A 25 -15.03 -16.42 -5.10
C ARG A 25 -15.41 -15.31 -6.08
N GLY A 26 -14.56 -14.29 -6.21
CA GLY A 26 -14.85 -13.05 -6.94
C GLY A 26 -14.92 -11.78 -6.07
N ASP A 27 -15.05 -11.91 -4.75
CA ASP A 27 -14.97 -10.82 -3.77
C ASP A 27 -13.55 -10.55 -3.25
N GLU A 28 -12.55 -11.25 -3.80
CA GLU A 28 -11.14 -11.04 -3.47
C GLU A 28 -10.77 -9.57 -3.66
N LYS A 29 -10.41 -8.93 -2.53
CA LYS A 29 -9.98 -7.54 -2.56
C LYS A 29 -8.61 -7.47 -3.21
N LYS A 30 -8.52 -6.68 -4.28
CA LYS A 30 -7.27 -6.39 -4.95
C LYS A 30 -6.44 -5.42 -4.12
N LEU A 31 -5.21 -5.80 -3.83
CA LEU A 31 -4.29 -5.01 -3.03
C LEU A 31 -3.15 -4.50 -3.92
N GLY A 32 -2.90 -3.21 -3.86
CA GLY A 32 -1.81 -2.55 -4.57
C GLY A 32 -1.44 -1.24 -3.90
N PHE A 33 -0.44 -0.54 -4.44
CA PHE A 33 -0.02 0.75 -3.93
C PHE A 33 -0.19 1.87 -4.97
N LEU A 34 -0.35 3.10 -4.47
CA LEU A 34 -0.31 4.33 -5.28
C LEU A 34 0.88 5.19 -4.85
N SER A 35 1.81 5.44 -5.76
CA SER A 35 2.94 6.35 -5.56
C SER A 35 2.78 7.63 -6.39
N PHE A 36 3.23 8.75 -5.85
CA PHE A 36 3.24 10.04 -6.53
C PHE A 36 4.62 10.37 -7.13
N GLY A 37 5.66 9.61 -6.78
CA GLY A 37 7.01 9.80 -7.31
C GLY A 37 7.60 11.19 -7.02
N HIS A 38 7.14 11.87 -5.97
CA HIS A 38 7.64 13.20 -5.60
C HIS A 38 9.10 13.13 -5.18
N TRP A 39 9.88 14.07 -5.69
CA TRP A 39 11.27 14.27 -5.33
C TRP A 39 11.53 15.76 -5.17
N ALA A 40 12.49 16.10 -4.33
CA ALA A 40 12.89 17.49 -4.12
C ALA A 40 14.31 17.55 -3.57
N GLU A 41 15.11 18.49 -4.08
CA GLU A 41 16.46 18.77 -3.60
C GLU A 41 16.42 19.68 -2.36
N VAL A 42 15.82 19.18 -1.28
CA VAL A 42 15.67 19.93 -0.01
C VAL A 42 16.21 19.13 1.19
N PRO A 43 16.76 19.79 2.22
CA PRO A 43 17.18 19.13 3.45
C PRO A 43 16.04 18.28 4.04
N GLY A 44 16.31 17.00 4.32
CA GLY A 44 15.33 16.04 4.84
C GLY A 44 14.58 15.23 3.77
N SER A 45 14.72 15.58 2.49
CA SER A 45 14.22 14.72 1.41
C SER A 45 14.98 13.40 1.37
N ARG A 46 14.23 12.29 1.25
CA ARG A 46 14.80 10.95 1.06
C ARG A 46 15.09 10.65 -0.42
N VAL A 47 14.57 11.49 -1.32
CA VAL A 47 14.66 11.31 -2.77
C VAL A 47 15.06 12.66 -3.36
N PRO A 48 16.36 12.98 -3.40
CA PRO A 48 16.82 14.32 -3.74
C PRO A 48 16.81 14.61 -5.25
N SER A 49 16.65 13.59 -6.10
CA SER A 49 16.72 13.76 -7.57
C SER A 49 15.64 12.97 -8.32
N ALA A 50 15.38 13.39 -9.56
CA ALA A 50 14.48 12.70 -10.48
C ALA A 50 14.94 11.26 -10.80
N ALA A 51 16.25 11.04 -10.93
CA ALA A 51 16.83 9.73 -11.23
C ALA A 51 16.62 8.75 -10.07
N GLU A 52 16.83 9.21 -8.83
CA GLU A 52 16.59 8.41 -7.63
C GLU A 52 15.10 8.05 -7.50
N SER A 53 14.19 9.01 -7.77
CA SER A 53 12.74 8.74 -7.80
C SER A 53 12.38 7.66 -8.83
N LEU A 54 12.99 7.71 -10.01
CA LEU A 54 12.77 6.72 -11.06
C LEU A 54 13.26 5.32 -10.65
N HIS A 55 14.48 5.23 -10.11
CA HIS A 55 15.03 3.94 -9.65
C HIS A 55 14.21 3.36 -8.49
N GLN A 56 13.84 4.20 -7.52
CA GLN A 56 13.00 3.76 -6.41
C GLN A 56 11.62 3.30 -6.89
N ALA A 57 11.02 3.97 -7.87
CA ALA A 57 9.77 3.53 -8.47
C ALA A 57 9.89 2.14 -9.12
N ILE A 58 11.03 1.86 -9.75
CA ILE A 58 11.33 0.53 -10.30
C ILE A 58 11.43 -0.51 -9.18
N ASP A 59 12.23 -0.24 -8.15
CA ASP A 59 12.44 -1.17 -7.05
C ASP A 59 11.14 -1.46 -6.27
N LEU A 60 10.28 -0.45 -6.09
CA LEU A 60 8.96 -0.61 -5.47
C LEU A 60 8.03 -1.50 -6.28
N ALA A 61 8.01 -1.35 -7.60
CA ALA A 61 7.16 -2.15 -8.47
C ALA A 61 7.63 -3.60 -8.57
N VAL A 62 8.95 -3.83 -8.67
CA VAL A 62 9.53 -5.18 -8.62
C VAL A 62 9.26 -5.82 -7.26
N GLY A 63 9.53 -5.11 -6.16
CA GLY A 63 9.25 -5.61 -4.82
C GLY A 63 7.76 -5.88 -4.58
N ALA A 64 6.86 -5.11 -5.21
CA ALA A 64 5.43 -5.36 -5.17
C ALA A 64 5.03 -6.64 -5.91
N GLU A 65 5.64 -6.93 -7.05
CA GLU A 65 5.48 -8.20 -7.77
C GLU A 65 6.00 -9.37 -6.93
N ASP A 66 7.18 -9.24 -6.33
CA ASP A 66 7.82 -10.28 -5.50
C ASP A 66 6.95 -10.70 -4.31
N ILE A 67 6.22 -9.76 -3.71
CA ILE A 67 5.31 -10.04 -2.57
C ILE A 67 3.87 -10.37 -3.00
N GLY A 68 3.59 -10.41 -4.32
CA GLY A 68 2.30 -10.81 -4.87
C GLY A 68 1.20 -9.75 -4.79
N LEU A 69 1.54 -8.45 -4.83
CA LEU A 69 0.53 -7.39 -4.98
C LEU A 69 -0.12 -7.43 -6.38
N ASP A 70 -1.40 -7.07 -6.43
CA ASP A 70 -2.17 -7.04 -7.68
C ASP A 70 -1.82 -5.84 -8.57
N GLY A 71 -1.11 -4.84 -8.06
CA GLY A 71 -0.70 -3.70 -8.88
C GLY A 71 0.18 -2.64 -8.20
N ALA A 72 0.97 -1.98 -9.05
CA ALA A 72 1.78 -0.81 -8.74
C ALA A 72 1.28 0.38 -9.58
N PHE A 73 0.76 1.42 -8.92
CA PHE A 73 0.17 2.58 -9.59
C PHE A 73 1.00 3.83 -9.34
N PHE A 74 1.24 4.61 -10.40
CA PHE A 74 2.02 5.84 -10.34
C PHE A 74 1.19 7.02 -10.85
N ARG A 75 1.18 8.13 -10.11
CA ARG A 75 0.52 9.36 -10.54
C ARG A 75 1.35 10.08 -11.60
N VAL A 76 0.65 10.52 -12.64
CA VAL A 76 1.17 11.49 -13.61
C VAL A 76 0.86 12.88 -13.11
N HIS A 77 1.88 13.74 -13.07
CA HIS A 77 1.76 15.14 -12.68
C HIS A 77 2.60 16.02 -13.59
N HIS A 78 2.03 17.15 -14.03
CA HIS A 78 2.64 18.03 -15.02
C HIS A 78 3.22 19.32 -14.40
N PHE A 79 2.85 19.64 -13.16
CA PHE A 79 3.11 20.95 -12.54
C PHE A 79 4.03 20.89 -11.32
N ASP A 80 4.57 19.72 -11.00
CA ASP A 80 5.41 19.48 -9.82
C ASP A 80 6.50 18.46 -10.18
N GLN A 81 7.51 18.34 -9.32
CA GLN A 81 8.66 17.46 -9.46
C GLN A 81 8.25 15.98 -9.28
N GLN A 82 7.62 15.44 -10.33
CA GLN A 82 7.01 14.12 -10.39
C GLN A 82 7.06 13.57 -11.84
N GLN A 83 6.53 12.37 -12.06
CA GLN A 83 6.49 11.73 -13.38
C GLN A 83 5.45 12.42 -14.29
N ALA A 84 5.87 12.92 -15.44
CA ALA A 84 5.00 13.68 -16.35
C ALA A 84 4.36 12.84 -17.47
N THR A 85 4.75 11.58 -17.64
CA THR A 85 4.28 10.74 -18.75
C THR A 85 4.00 9.31 -18.29
N PRO A 86 2.89 8.70 -18.75
CA PRO A 86 2.44 7.41 -18.23
C PRO A 86 3.23 6.21 -18.78
N TYR A 87 4.09 6.38 -19.79
CA TYR A 87 4.70 5.26 -20.51
C TYR A 87 6.15 4.92 -20.13
N PRO A 88 7.06 5.89 -19.87
CA PRO A 88 8.47 5.56 -19.68
C PRO A 88 8.75 4.67 -18.47
N LEU A 89 8.08 4.90 -17.33
CA LEU A 89 8.26 4.07 -16.16
C LEU A 89 7.76 2.64 -16.39
N PRO A 90 6.50 2.39 -16.84
CA PRO A 90 6.07 1.03 -17.17
C PRO A 90 6.94 0.33 -18.21
N ALA A 91 7.47 1.04 -19.20
CA ALA A 91 8.41 0.47 -20.16
C ALA A 91 9.72 -0.01 -19.49
N ALA A 92 10.27 0.78 -18.57
CA ALA A 92 11.45 0.40 -17.79
C ALA A 92 11.18 -0.82 -16.88
N LEU A 93 9.98 -0.88 -16.27
CA LEU A 93 9.53 -2.02 -15.46
C LEU A 93 9.44 -3.30 -16.28
N CYS A 94 8.81 -3.26 -17.46
CA CYS A 94 8.69 -4.43 -18.33
C CYS A 94 10.04 -4.99 -18.78
N ASN A 95 11.07 -4.14 -18.89
CA ASN A 95 12.42 -4.57 -19.25
C ASN A 95 13.24 -5.12 -18.07
N ARG A 96 12.70 -5.03 -16.84
CA ARG A 96 13.29 -5.63 -15.63
C ARG A 96 12.61 -6.99 -15.39
N ARG A 97 13.14 -8.03 -16.03
CA ARG A 97 12.80 -9.44 -15.79
C ARG A 97 14.04 -10.31 -15.91
#